data_AF-A0A3B8L684-F1
#
_entry.id   AF-A0A3B8L684-F1
#
_cell.length_a   1.000
_cell.length_b   1.000
_cell.length_c   1.000
_cell.angle_alpha   90.00
_cell.angle_beta   90.00
_cell.angle_gamma   90.00
#
_symmetry.space_group_name_H-M   'P 1'
#
loop_
_entity.id
_entity.type
_entity.pdbx_description
1 polymer ?
#
loop_
_entity_poly.entity_id
_entity_poly.type
_entity_poly.pdbx_seq_one_letter_code
_entity_poly.pdbx_strand_id
1 'polypeptide(L)'
;MLKIDGSTQQGFCDGIPRRRILEVGSLATAGLGLPGLLARQAAAAPRSDVTFGRAKRVILLFMWGGPAHQDTWDMKPDGPVATRGEFRPIGTNVPG
;
A
#
# COMPACT_ATOMS: atom_id res chain seq x y z
N MET A 1 11.33 8.63 -22.37
CA MET A 1 12.73 8.28 -22.04
C MET A 1 12.85 8.24 -20.53
N LEU A 2 13.29 7.13 -19.94
CA LEU A 2 13.50 7.03 -18.49
C LEU A 2 14.57 8.04 -18.07
N LYS A 3 14.27 8.90 -17.09
CA LYS A 3 15.20 9.84 -16.46
C LYS A 3 15.24 9.54 -14.97
N ILE A 4 16.44 9.43 -14.41
CA ILE A 4 16.66 9.17 -12.98
C ILE A 4 17.24 10.43 -12.35
N ASP A 5 16.36 11.25 -11.80
CA ASP A 5 16.73 12.50 -11.15
C ASP A 5 17.27 12.28 -9.72
N GLY A 6 18.14 13.16 -9.27
CA GLY A 6 18.59 13.20 -7.87
C GLY A 6 19.77 14.16 -7.66
N SER A 7 20.22 14.34 -6.42
CA SER A 7 21.35 15.24 -6.13
C SER A 7 22.65 14.76 -6.82
N THR A 8 23.28 15.66 -7.57
CA THR A 8 24.58 15.41 -8.21
C THR A 8 25.65 15.52 -7.12
N GLN A 9 26.08 14.38 -6.58
CA GLN A 9 27.17 14.33 -5.61
C GLN A 9 28.42 13.78 -6.31
N GLN A 10 29.40 14.68 -6.47
CA GLN A 10 30.79 14.52 -6.93
C GLN A 10 31.04 13.65 -8.18
N GLY A 11 31.56 14.30 -9.23
CA GLY A 11 32.00 13.63 -10.45
C GLY A 11 33.31 12.89 -10.26
N PHE A 12 33.36 11.65 -10.76
CA PHE A 12 34.62 10.97 -11.03
C PHE A 12 35.32 11.67 -12.22
N CYS A 13 36.66 11.57 -12.33
CA CYS A 13 37.45 12.29 -13.34
C CYS A 13 37.11 11.92 -14.81
N ASP A 14 36.26 10.93 -15.02
CA ASP A 14 35.75 10.47 -16.32
C ASP A 14 34.44 11.16 -16.75
N GLY A 15 33.81 11.96 -15.88
CA GLY A 15 32.60 12.72 -16.20
C GLY A 15 31.34 11.87 -16.41
N ILE A 16 31.39 10.56 -16.17
CA ILE A 16 30.24 9.65 -16.35
C ILE A 16 29.55 9.45 -15.01
N PRO A 17 28.36 10.04 -14.79
CA PRO A 17 27.64 9.80 -13.54
C PRO A 17 27.10 8.36 -13.54
N ARG A 18 27.18 7.69 -12.37
CA ARG A 18 26.61 6.34 -12.15
C ARG A 18 25.16 6.22 -12.65
N ARG A 19 24.38 7.30 -12.55
CA ARG A 19 22.99 7.35 -13.03
C ARG A 19 22.86 7.23 -14.54
N ARG A 20 23.80 7.76 -15.33
CA ARG A 20 23.78 7.59 -16.80
C ARG A 20 23.96 6.14 -17.21
N ILE A 21 24.82 5.41 -16.50
CA ILE A 21 25.00 3.97 -16.70
C ILE A 21 23.71 3.22 -16.38
N LEU A 22 23.04 3.57 -15.28
CA LEU A 22 21.74 2.96 -14.92
C LEU A 22 20.63 3.29 -15.92
N GLU A 23 20.53 4.54 -16.37
CA GLU A 23 19.56 4.95 -17.39
C GLU A 23 19.74 4.14 -18.68
N VAL A 24 20.95 4.12 -19.22
CA VAL A 24 21.24 3.42 -20.49
C VAL A 24 21.16 1.89 -20.32
N GLY A 25 21.70 1.35 -19.22
CA GLY A 25 21.67 -0.09 -18.92
C GLY A 25 20.27 -0.62 -18.65
N SER A 26 19.37 0.20 -18.11
CA SER A 26 17.96 -0.16 -17.92
C SER A 26 17.21 -0.34 -19.24
N LEU A 27 17.60 0.36 -20.32
CA LEU A 27 16.97 0.16 -21.62
C LEU A 27 17.23 -1.23 -22.19
N ALA A 28 18.42 -1.79 -21.97
CA ALA A 28 18.74 -3.14 -22.44
C ALA A 28 17.96 -4.21 -21.65
N THR A 29 17.93 -4.09 -20.32
CA THR A 29 17.23 -5.04 -19.44
C THR A 29 15.71 -4.93 -19.56
N ALA A 30 15.15 -3.72 -19.59
CA ALA A 30 13.72 -3.51 -19.82
C ALA A 30 13.33 -3.82 -21.28
N GLY A 31 14.10 -3.35 -22.28
CA GLY A 31 13.76 -3.57 -23.69
C GLY A 31 13.72 -5.04 -24.08
N LEU A 32 14.70 -5.84 -23.62
CA LEU A 32 14.77 -7.27 -23.96
C LEU A 32 13.97 -8.15 -22.98
N GLY A 33 13.84 -7.74 -21.72
CA GLY A 33 13.17 -8.53 -20.68
C GLY A 33 11.66 -8.30 -20.57
N LEU A 34 11.16 -7.12 -20.92
CA LEU A 34 9.75 -6.74 -20.72
C LEU A 34 8.78 -7.60 -21.54
N PRO A 35 9.02 -7.91 -22.84
CA PRO A 35 8.10 -8.77 -23.59
C PRO A 35 7.96 -10.17 -22.98
N GLY A 36 9.07 -10.77 -22.54
CA GLY A 36 9.06 -12.07 -21.87
C GLY A 36 8.37 -12.03 -20.49
N LEU A 37 8.53 -10.93 -19.76
CA LEU A 37 7.86 -10.72 -18.48
C LEU A 37 6.34 -10.56 -18.66
N LEU A 38 5.90 -9.76 -19.64
CA LEU A 38 4.49 -9.58 -19.96
C LEU A 38 3.85 -10.86 -20.49
N ALA A 39 4.57 -11.62 -21.34
CA ALA A 39 4.11 -12.92 -21.82
C ALA A 39 3.95 -13.93 -20.67
N ARG A 40 4.89 -13.96 -19.71
CA ARG A 40 4.78 -14.79 -18.51
C ARG A 40 3.64 -14.37 -17.59
N GLN A 41 3.36 -13.08 -17.49
CA GLN A 41 2.24 -12.57 -16.71
C GLN A 41 0.89 -12.90 -17.36
N ALA A 42 0.81 -12.86 -18.69
CA ALA A 42 -0.39 -13.27 -19.44
C ALA A 42 -0.59 -14.80 -19.41
N ALA A 43 0.49 -15.58 -19.44
CA ALA A 43 0.47 -17.04 -19.35
C ALA A 43 0.35 -17.55 -17.90
N ALA A 44 0.49 -16.68 -16.90
CA ALA A 44 0.26 -17.03 -15.51
C ALA A 44 -1.24 -17.33 -15.34
N ALA A 45 -1.58 -18.62 -15.29
CA ALA A 45 -2.89 -19.06 -14.88
C ALA A 45 -3.21 -18.43 -13.51
N PRO A 46 -4.48 -18.04 -13.24
CA PRO A 46 -4.87 -17.68 -11.89
C PRO A 46 -4.47 -18.85 -11.01
N ARG A 47 -3.51 -18.61 -10.10
CA ARG A 47 -3.17 -19.58 -9.08
C ARG A 47 -4.50 -19.93 -8.41
N SER A 48 -4.92 -21.18 -8.55
CA SER A 48 -5.94 -21.77 -7.70
C SER A 48 -5.29 -21.94 -6.33
N ASP A 49 -4.97 -20.83 -5.68
CA ASP A 49 -4.61 -20.86 -4.28
C ASP A 49 -5.82 -21.48 -3.58
N VAL A 50 -5.57 -22.58 -2.86
CA VAL A 50 -6.58 -23.41 -2.17
C VAL A 50 -7.15 -22.67 -0.94
N THR A 51 -7.24 -21.35 -1.03
CA THR A 51 -7.65 -20.44 0.03
C THR A 51 -8.85 -19.63 -0.45
N PHE A 52 -9.57 -19.01 0.49
CA PHE A 52 -10.86 -18.31 0.33
C PHE A 52 -10.80 -17.04 -0.57
N GLY A 53 -9.98 -17.02 -1.61
CA GLY A 53 -9.76 -15.88 -2.48
C GLY A 53 -8.89 -14.80 -1.84
N ARG A 54 -8.42 -13.88 -2.67
CA ARG A 54 -7.62 -12.72 -2.24
C ARG A 54 -8.55 -11.60 -1.79
N ALA A 55 -8.38 -11.13 -0.55
CA ALA A 55 -9.08 -9.94 -0.06
C ALA A 55 -8.75 -8.73 -0.95
N LYS A 56 -9.77 -8.12 -1.56
CA LYS A 56 -9.59 -6.97 -2.47
C LYS A 56 -9.21 -5.69 -1.73
N ARG A 57 -9.62 -5.55 -0.47
CA ARG A 57 -9.40 -4.37 0.39
C ARG A 57 -9.28 -4.82 1.83
N VAL A 58 -8.36 -4.21 2.58
CA VAL A 58 -8.13 -4.47 4.01
C VAL A 58 -8.06 -3.13 4.72
N ILE A 59 -8.82 -2.99 5.81
CA ILE A 59 -8.67 -1.85 6.74
C ILE A 59 -7.89 -2.38 7.94
N LEU A 60 -6.70 -1.84 8.17
CA LEU A 60 -5.88 -2.17 9.32
C LEU A 60 -6.09 -1.11 10.40
N LEU A 61 -6.65 -1.50 11.53
CA LEU A 61 -6.85 -0.64 12.69
C LEU A 61 -5.76 -0.96 13.71
N PHE A 62 -4.81 -0.04 13.91
CA PHE A 62 -3.77 -0.21 14.91
C PHE A 62 -4.17 0.50 16.20
N MET A 63 -4.68 -0.27 17.16
CA MET A 63 -5.18 0.24 18.44
C MET A 63 -4.27 -0.25 19.57
N TRP A 64 -3.29 0.55 19.94
CA TRP A 64 -2.40 0.23 21.06
C TRP A 64 -3.19 0.23 22.36
N GLY A 65 -3.23 -0.91 23.08
CA GLY A 65 -4.07 -1.08 24.27
C GLY A 65 -5.55 -1.41 23.99
N GLY A 66 -5.94 -1.50 22.71
CA GLY A 66 -7.30 -1.83 22.29
C GLY A 66 -8.30 -0.65 22.33
N PRO A 67 -9.49 -0.81 21.73
CA PRO A 67 -10.57 0.17 21.84
C PRO A 67 -11.10 0.24 23.27
N ALA A 68 -11.49 1.43 23.73
CA ALA A 68 -12.30 1.54 24.93
C ALA A 68 -13.69 0.94 24.67
N HIS A 69 -14.26 0.28 25.69
CA HIS A 69 -15.55 -0.41 25.56
C HIS A 69 -16.70 0.55 25.17
N GLN A 70 -16.63 1.80 25.64
CA GLN A 70 -17.59 2.86 25.33
C GLN A 70 -17.50 3.39 23.90
N ASP A 71 -16.41 3.12 23.17
CA ASP A 71 -16.23 3.57 21.78
C ASP A 71 -16.71 2.53 20.76
N THR A 72 -17.20 1.38 21.23
CA THR A 72 -17.35 0.18 20.40
C THR A 72 -18.63 -0.59 20.69
N TRP A 73 -18.79 -1.16 21.89
CA TRP A 73 -19.91 -2.06 22.22
C TRP A 73 -20.97 -1.43 23.15
N ASP A 74 -20.58 -0.46 24.00
CA ASP A 74 -21.49 0.15 25.00
C ASP A 74 -21.34 1.68 25.00
N MET A 75 -21.67 2.31 23.88
CA MET A 75 -21.66 3.76 23.82
C MET A 75 -22.70 4.32 24.79
N LYS A 76 -22.34 5.35 25.55
CA LYS A 76 -23.22 6.00 26.52
C LYS A 76 -23.66 7.37 26.01
N PRO A 77 -24.46 7.45 24.93
CA PRO A 77 -24.75 8.72 24.25
C PRO A 77 -25.30 9.80 25.19
N ASP A 78 -26.11 9.39 26.16
CA ASP A 78 -26.74 10.27 27.17
C ASP A 78 -25.93 10.40 28.46
N GLY A 79 -24.74 9.77 28.51
CA GLY A 79 -23.84 9.83 29.65
C GLY A 79 -23.13 11.18 29.79
N PRO A 80 -22.46 11.42 30.94
CA PRO A 80 -21.66 12.63 31.14
C PRO A 80 -20.56 12.78 30.08
N VAL A 81 -20.29 14.02 29.65
CA VAL A 81 -19.26 14.33 28.63
C VAL A 81 -17.88 13.78 29.00
N ALA A 82 -17.56 13.74 30.30
CA ALA A 82 -16.28 13.22 30.79
C ALA A 82 -16.10 11.70 30.58
N THR A 83 -17.18 10.94 30.41
CA THR A 83 -17.16 9.47 30.42
C THR A 83 -17.82 8.83 29.20
N ARG A 84 -18.54 9.57 28.35
CA ARG A 84 -19.29 8.96 27.24
C ARG A 84 -18.50 8.64 25.98
N GLY A 85 -17.22 9.01 25.93
CA GLY A 85 -16.42 8.98 24.69
C GLY A 85 -16.75 10.15 23.75
N GLU A 86 -15.96 10.30 22.69
CA GLU A 86 -16.11 11.41 21.73
C GLU A 86 -17.13 11.11 20.62
N PHE A 87 -17.41 9.84 20.39
CA PHE A 87 -18.23 9.37 19.28
C PHE A 87 -19.73 9.49 19.60
N ARG A 88 -20.53 9.64 18.53
CA ARG A 88 -21.99 9.57 18.59
C ARG A 88 -22.45 8.35 17.78
N PRO A 89 -23.50 7.64 18.23
CA PRO A 89 -24.03 6.53 17.48
C PRO A 89 -24.55 7.03 16.13
N ILE A 90 -24.32 6.22 15.09
CA ILE A 90 -24.85 6.44 13.74
C ILE A 90 -25.85 5.34 13.42
N GLY A 91 -26.91 5.68 12.70
CA GLY A 91 -27.84 4.68 12.21
C GLY A 91 -27.13 3.73 11.25
N THR A 92 -27.26 2.43 11.47
CA THR A 92 -26.76 1.41 10.53
C THR A 92 -27.90 0.91 9.64
N ASN A 93 -27.55 0.20 8.56
CA ASN A 93 -28.56 -0.40 7.66
C ASN A 93 -29.27 -1.62 8.29
N VAL A 94 -28.89 -2.03 9.51
CA VAL A 94 -29.57 -3.08 10.26
C VAL A 94 -30.34 -2.42 11.40
N PRO A 95 -31.66 -2.66 11.54
CA PRO A 95 -32.45 -2.10 12.64
C PRO A 95 -32.01 -2.71 13.98
N GLY A 96 -31.79 -1.85 14.98
CA GLY A 96 -31.32 -2.20 16.31
C GLY A 96 -30.67 -1.02 17.00
#